data_AF-A0A4R6YJ56-F1
#
_entry.id   AF-A0A4R6YJ56-F1
#
_cell.length_a   1.000
_cell.length_b   1.000
_cell.length_c   1.000
_cell.angle_alpha   90.00
_cell.angle_beta   90.00
_cell.angle_gamma   90.00
#
_symmetry.space_group_name_H-M   'P 1'
#
loop_
_entity.id
_entity.type
_entity.pdbx_description
1 polymer ?
#
loop_
_entity_poly.entity_id
_entity_poly.type
_entity_poly.pdbx_seq_one_letter_code
_entity_poly.pdbx_strand_id
1 'polypeptide(L)'
;MTFVITQNQTGPLPLKIPFTAPISGDVTIAFSGTCWSSTVNNPGGVEVFLDGKSLGKALLFFNNTTQHQALPTQFFAVNLGEGQHTITLQAISSTVLSDRNDFFSLWIVD
;
A
#
# COMPACT_ATOMS: atom_id res chain seq x y z
N MET A 1 -15.07 -4.87 -12.99
CA MET A 1 -15.11 -3.40 -12.90
C MET A 1 -13.95 -2.90 -12.03
N THR A 2 -13.40 -1.70 -12.29
CA THR A 2 -12.27 -1.16 -11.47
C THR A 2 -12.66 0.14 -10.78
N PHE A 3 -12.42 0.24 -9.47
CA PHE A 3 -12.65 1.45 -8.69
C PHE A 3 -11.34 1.97 -8.09
N VAL A 4 -11.07 3.26 -8.28
CA VAL A 4 -9.88 3.91 -7.72
C VAL A 4 -10.12 4.19 -6.24
N ILE A 5 -9.26 3.66 -5.37
CA ILE A 5 -9.19 4.06 -3.95
C ILE A 5 -8.30 5.30 -3.83
N THR A 6 -7.11 5.23 -4.43
CA THR A 6 -6.23 6.38 -4.60
C THR A 6 -5.30 6.17 -5.79
N GLN A 7 -4.80 7.26 -6.37
CA GLN A 7 -3.87 7.22 -7.49
C GLN A 7 -2.76 8.25 -7.27
N ASN A 8 -1.51 7.77 -7.33
CA ASN A 8 -0.31 8.58 -7.15
C ASN A 8 -0.32 9.44 -5.87
N GLN A 9 -0.90 8.91 -4.78
CA GLN A 9 -0.84 9.56 -3.48
C GLN A 9 0.62 9.68 -3.06
N THR A 10 1.08 10.89 -2.80
CA THR A 10 2.44 11.11 -2.32
C THR A 10 2.59 10.68 -0.87
N GLY A 11 3.78 10.22 -0.50
CA GLY A 11 4.17 10.03 0.89
C GLY A 11 4.28 11.35 1.68
N PRO A 12 4.78 11.29 2.93
CA PRO A 12 5.37 10.12 3.59
C PRO A 12 4.34 9.15 4.18
N LEU A 13 4.75 7.90 4.34
CA LEU A 13 4.08 6.91 5.20
C LEU A 13 4.21 7.30 6.69
N PRO A 14 3.23 6.94 7.54
CA PRO A 14 2.02 6.19 7.22
C PRO A 14 0.95 7.05 6.54
N LEU A 15 0.17 6.44 5.64
CA LEU A 15 -0.97 7.09 4.99
C LEU A 15 -2.28 6.47 5.47
N LYS A 16 -3.31 7.29 5.68
CA LYS A 16 -4.69 6.86 5.97
C LYS A 16 -5.60 7.40 4.89
N ILE A 17 -6.25 6.51 4.15
CA ILE A 17 -6.94 6.81 2.90
C ILE A 17 -8.39 6.34 3.06
N PRO A 18 -9.32 7.24 3.41
CA PRO A 18 -10.73 6.91 3.44
C PRO A 18 -11.26 6.72 2.02
N PHE A 19 -12.12 5.74 1.81
CA PHE A 19 -12.84 5.54 0.55
C PHE A 19 -14.24 5.00 0.81
N THR A 20 -15.12 5.16 -0.19
CA THR A 20 -16.45 4.56 -0.18
C THR A 20 -16.48 3.41 -1.16
N ALA A 21 -16.67 2.19 -0.67
CA ALA A 21 -16.86 1.00 -1.49
C ALA A 21 -18.24 1.05 -2.16
N PRO A 22 -18.31 1.00 -3.49
CA PRO A 22 -19.57 1.06 -4.23
C PRO A 22 -20.24 -0.31 -4.43
N ILE A 23 -19.59 -1.38 -3.94
CA ILE A 23 -20.01 -2.76 -4.08
C ILE A 23 -19.77 -3.51 -2.77
N SER A 24 -20.47 -4.62 -2.59
CA SER A 24 -20.23 -5.59 -1.54
C SER A 24 -19.94 -6.98 -2.13
N GLY A 25 -19.10 -7.76 -1.45
CA GLY A 25 -18.75 -9.11 -1.87
C GLY A 25 -17.25 -9.39 -1.86
N ASP A 26 -16.86 -10.51 -2.46
CA ASP A 26 -15.46 -10.89 -2.62
C ASP A 26 -14.84 -10.07 -3.75
N VAL A 27 -13.85 -9.24 -3.42
CA VAL A 27 -13.15 -8.36 -4.35
C VAL A 27 -11.64 -8.48 -4.19
N THR A 28 -10.89 -7.98 -5.17
CA THR A 28 -9.44 -7.86 -5.07
C THR A 28 -9.04 -6.40 -4.86
N ILE A 29 -8.22 -6.13 -3.85
CA ILE A 29 -7.54 -4.84 -3.71
C ILE A 29 -6.14 -4.96 -4.30
N ALA A 30 -5.86 -4.19 -5.34
CA ALA A 30 -4.52 -4.06 -5.91
C ALA A 30 -3.77 -2.90 -5.26
N PHE A 31 -2.51 -3.13 -4.86
CA PHE A 31 -1.61 -2.12 -4.32
C PHE A 31 -0.35 -2.02 -5.17
N SER A 32 0.08 -0.80 -5.47
CA SER A 32 1.40 -0.50 -6.01
C SER A 32 1.96 0.75 -5.34
N GLY A 33 3.28 0.81 -5.18
CA GLY A 33 3.92 2.03 -4.74
C GLY A 33 5.43 1.95 -4.67
N THR A 34 6.04 3.01 -4.15
CA THR A 34 7.49 3.11 -3.99
C THR A 34 7.86 3.41 -2.54
N CYS A 35 9.04 2.98 -2.13
CA CYS A 35 9.68 3.45 -0.91
C CYS A 35 11.20 3.25 -1.03
N TRP A 36 11.93 3.63 0.02
CA TRP A 36 13.37 3.41 0.12
C TRP A 36 13.77 2.94 1.51
N SER A 37 15.02 2.51 1.67
CA SER A 37 15.57 2.08 2.96
C SER A 37 16.78 2.93 3.37
N SER A 38 16.88 3.27 4.65
CA SER A 38 18.08 3.91 5.23
C SER A 38 19.21 2.92 5.52
N THR A 39 18.93 1.61 5.44
CA THR A 39 19.91 0.54 5.63
C THR A 39 19.91 -0.45 4.46
N VAL A 40 21.08 -1.03 4.16
CA VAL A 40 21.20 -2.11 3.16
C VAL A 40 20.88 -3.46 3.74
N ASN A 41 20.66 -4.46 2.88
CA ASN A 41 20.50 -5.87 3.20
C ASN A 41 19.37 -6.16 4.20
N ASN A 42 18.27 -5.43 4.08
CA ASN A 42 17.10 -5.61 4.94
C ASN A 42 15.83 -5.80 4.10
N PRO A 43 14.87 -6.62 4.58
CA PRO A 43 13.53 -6.62 4.02
C PRO A 43 12.90 -5.26 4.27
N GLY A 44 12.47 -4.60 3.21
CA GLY A 44 11.70 -3.37 3.26
C GLY A 44 10.37 -3.51 2.52
N GLY A 45 9.58 -2.44 2.53
CA GLY A 45 8.28 -2.41 1.87
C GLY A 45 7.17 -1.80 2.71
N VAL A 46 5.94 -2.06 2.28
CA VAL A 46 4.72 -1.47 2.85
C VAL A 46 3.75 -2.57 3.26
N GLU A 47 3.19 -2.45 4.46
CA GLU A 47 2.05 -3.23 4.91
C GLU A 47 0.75 -2.46 4.63
N VAL A 48 -0.23 -3.17 4.08
CA VAL A 48 -1.55 -2.64 3.72
C VAL A 48 -2.56 -3.15 4.72
N PHE A 49 -3.35 -2.24 5.28
CA PHE A 49 -4.43 -2.54 6.21
C PHE A 49 -5.76 -2.04 5.64
N LEU A 50 -6.82 -2.83 5.84
CA LEU A 50 -8.21 -2.43 5.61
C LEU A 50 -8.92 -2.40 6.95
N ASP A 51 -9.43 -1.23 7.34
CA ASP A 51 -10.15 -1.00 8.60
C ASP A 51 -9.38 -1.49 9.84
N GLY A 52 -8.04 -1.32 9.81
CA GLY A 52 -7.14 -1.75 10.87
C GLY A 52 -6.72 -3.22 10.82
N LYS A 53 -7.29 -4.04 9.93
CA LYS A 53 -6.86 -5.43 9.71
C LYS A 53 -5.80 -5.50 8.61
N SER A 54 -4.68 -6.17 8.89
CA SER A 54 -3.63 -6.40 7.88
C SER A 54 -4.15 -7.26 6.73
N LEU A 55 -3.98 -6.77 5.49
CA LEU A 55 -4.22 -7.52 4.26
C LEU A 55 -2.95 -8.26 3.79
N GLY A 56 -1.78 -7.69 4.07
CA GLY A 56 -0.49 -8.25 3.69
C GLY A 56 0.57 -7.18 3.42
N LYS A 57 1.73 -7.64 2.95
CA LYS A 57 2.94 -6.83 2.78
C LYS A 57 3.43 -6.87 1.33
N ALA A 58 3.72 -5.72 0.76
CA ALA A 58 4.47 -5.59 -0.48
C ALA A 58 5.96 -5.50 -0.13
N LEU A 59 6.65 -6.65 -0.17
CA LEU A 59 8.04 -6.78 0.26
C LEU A 59 9.02 -6.60 -0.89
N LEU A 60 10.13 -5.92 -0.60
CA LEU A 60 11.30 -5.82 -1.46
C LEU A 60 12.57 -5.82 -0.60
N PHE A 61 13.63 -6.49 -1.04
CA PHE A 61 14.91 -6.47 -0.34
C PHE A 61 15.76 -5.31 -0.84
N PHE A 62 16.05 -4.34 0.04
CA PHE A 62 16.83 -3.16 -0.32
C PHE A 62 18.33 -3.44 -0.16
N ASN A 63 19.05 -3.53 -1.28
CA ASN A 63 20.52 -3.68 -1.30
C ASN A 63 21.26 -2.33 -1.34
N ASN A 64 20.55 -1.23 -1.58
CA ASN A 64 21.08 0.13 -1.59
C ASN A 64 20.33 0.99 -0.57
N THR A 65 21.00 1.99 -0.01
CA THR A 65 20.36 3.04 0.80
C THR A 65 19.92 4.22 -0.07
N THR A 66 18.96 5.01 0.42
CA THR A 66 18.53 6.29 -0.16
C THR A 66 18.14 6.23 -1.64
N GLN A 67 17.72 5.05 -2.11
CA GLN A 67 17.24 4.84 -3.47
C GLN A 67 15.76 4.46 -3.43
N HIS A 68 14.92 5.28 -4.03
CA HIS A 68 13.51 4.96 -4.26
C HIS A 68 13.41 3.76 -5.20
N GLN A 69 12.65 2.73 -4.79
CA GLN A 69 12.41 1.55 -5.59
C GLN A 69 10.93 1.24 -5.67
N ALA A 70 10.50 0.73 -6.82
CA ALA A 70 9.15 0.22 -7.01
C ALA A 70 8.98 -1.10 -6.25
N LEU A 71 7.93 -1.17 -5.44
CA LEU A 71 7.53 -2.40 -4.77
C LEU A 71 6.78 -3.31 -5.75
N PRO A 72 6.92 -4.65 -5.60
CA PRO A 72 6.09 -5.57 -6.36
C PRO A 72 4.60 -5.31 -6.10
N THR A 73 3.82 -5.14 -7.17
CA THR A 73 2.36 -5.01 -7.07
C THR A 73 1.77 -6.20 -6.32
N GLN A 74 0.91 -5.93 -5.35
CA GLN A 74 0.20 -6.96 -4.57
C GLN A 74 -1.28 -6.95 -4.89
N PHE A 75 -1.90 -8.12 -4.79
CA PHE A 75 -3.33 -8.34 -4.95
C PHE A 75 -3.87 -9.05 -3.71
N PHE A 76 -4.78 -8.41 -3.00
CA PHE A 76 -5.36 -8.93 -1.76
C PHE A 76 -6.82 -9.30 -1.98
N ALA A 77 -7.16 -10.57 -1.83
CA ALA A 77 -8.54 -11.01 -1.80
C ALA A 77 -9.19 -10.60 -0.46
N VAL A 78 -10.31 -9.88 -0.53
CA VAL A 78 -11.04 -9.41 0.65
C VAL A 78 -12.54 -9.56 0.44
N ASN A 79 -13.26 -9.90 1.50
CA ASN A 79 -14.71 -9.72 1.53
C ASN A 79 -14.99 -8.30 2.02
N LEU A 80 -15.50 -7.44 1.14
CA LEU A 80 -15.71 -6.02 1.37
C LEU A 80 -17.20 -5.71 1.50
N GLY A 81 -17.55 -4.87 2.47
CA GLY A 81 -18.91 -4.31 2.56
C GLY A 81 -19.07 -3.10 1.65
N GLU A 82 -20.31 -2.77 1.29
CA GLU A 82 -20.58 -1.45 0.70
C GLU A 82 -20.50 -0.39 1.80
N GLY A 83 -20.03 0.81 1.47
CA GLY A 83 -19.98 1.94 2.41
C GLY A 83 -18.57 2.41 2.75
N GLN A 84 -18.41 3.04 3.91
CA GLN A 84 -17.16 3.73 4.25
C GLN A 84 -16.11 2.77 4.83
N HIS A 85 -14.92 2.82 4.25
CA HIS A 85 -13.76 2.03 4.64
C HIS A 85 -12.50 2.90 4.69
N THR A 86 -11.44 2.40 5.31
CA THR A 86 -10.14 3.07 5.36
C THR A 86 -9.02 2.10 5.01
N ILE A 87 -8.22 2.45 3.99
CA ILE A 87 -6.92 1.84 3.79
C ILE A 87 -5.88 2.57 4.64
N THR A 88 -5.06 1.82 5.37
CA THR A 88 -3.83 2.35 5.98
C THR A 88 -2.63 1.71 5.33
N LEU A 89 -1.65 2.53 4.94
CA LEU A 89 -0.34 2.09 4.44
C LEU A 89 0.71 2.40 5.52
N GLN A 90 1.52 1.41 5.88
CA GLN A 90 2.58 1.57 6.87
C GLN A 90 3.90 1.00 6.36
N ALA A 91 5.01 1.65 6.68
CA ALA A 91 6.33 1.07 6.49
C ALA A 91 6.49 -0.18 7.38
N ILE A 92 7.06 -1.26 6.84
CA ILE A 92 7.19 -2.53 7.59
C ILE A 92 8.23 -2.49 8.71
N SER A 93 9.09 -1.47 8.72
CA SER A 93 10.12 -1.24 9.74
C SER A 93 10.45 0.26 9.83
N SER A 94 11.17 0.66 10.87
CA SER A 94 11.67 2.03 11.04
C SER A 94 12.80 2.43 10.07
N THR A 95 13.40 1.45 9.38
CA THR A 95 14.44 1.71 8.37
C THR A 95 13.87 1.93 6.98
N VAL A 96 12.61 1.53 6.75
CA VAL A 96 11.88 1.83 5.52
C VAL A 96 11.26 3.21 5.61
N LEU A 97 11.56 4.04 4.64
CA LEU A 97 11.20 5.44 4.59
C LEU A 97 10.50 5.75 3.27
N SER A 98 9.74 6.84 3.29
CA SER A 98 9.15 7.42 2.08
C SER A 98 9.02 8.92 2.25
N ASP A 99 8.95 9.65 1.15
CA ASP A 99 8.74 11.09 1.16
C ASP A 99 7.81 11.54 0.02
N ARG A 100 7.83 12.84 -0.31
CA ARG A 100 7.00 13.42 -1.37
C ARG A 100 7.29 12.89 -2.78
N ASN A 101 8.43 12.22 -2.97
CA ASN A 101 8.85 11.61 -4.23
C ASN A 101 8.48 10.12 -4.30
N ASP A 102 7.79 9.60 -3.28
CA ASP A 102 7.19 8.27 -3.30
C ASP A 102 5.70 8.35 -3.60
N PHE A 103 5.22 7.39 -4.39
CA PHE A 103 3.85 7.36 -4.88
C PHE A 103 3.18 6.05 -4.53
N PHE A 104 1.92 6.12 -4.10
CA PHE A 104 1.11 4.96 -3.73
C PHE A 104 -0.22 5.00 -4.47
N SER A 105 -0.62 3.86 -5.01
CA SER A 105 -1.88 3.72 -5.71
C SER A 105 -2.58 2.41 -5.32
N LEU A 106 -3.91 2.50 -5.18
CA LEU A 106 -4.76 1.41 -4.74
C LEU A 106 -6.04 1.39 -5.57
N TRP A 107 -6.47 0.19 -5.95
CA TRP A 107 -7.71 -0.02 -6.70
C TRP A 107 -8.44 -1.24 -6.17
N ILE A 108 -9.77 -1.20 -6.27
CA ILE A 108 -10.59 -2.42 -6.28
C ILE A 108 -10.59 -2.92 -7.73
N VAL A 109 -10.18 -4.17 -7.92
CA VAL A 109 -10.14 -4.87 -9.21
C VAL A 109 -11.10 -6.05 -9.14
N ASP A 110 -12.14 -5.99 -9.97
CA ASP A 110 -13.17 -7.00 -10.22
C ASP A 110 -13.52 -6.98 -11.72
#